data_AF-A0A811K9B1-F1
#
_entry.id   AF-A0A811K9B1-F1
#
_cell.length_a   1.000
_cell.length_b   1.000
_cell.length_c   1.000
_cell.angle_alpha   90.00
_cell.angle_beta   90.00
_cell.angle_gamma   90.00
#
_symmetry.space_group_name_H-M   'P 1'
#
loop_
_entity.id
_entity.type
_entity.pdbx_description
1 polymer ?
#
loop_
_entity_poly.entity_id
_entity_poly.type
_entity_poly.pdbx_seq_one_letter_code
_entity_poly.pdbx_strand_id
1 'polypeptide(L)'
;MSEFVNPLSYDPQDWYSIFCRLDHDNDGLIPVEVVRSAVLQNAALLGLLKHEAESILRDVDSNFDTYVDFSEFSAMMAKAKSLYVKRLTIYAARSVLAKSQQPSAVQYLSHYNCFPPPLFMFMISLIQVAIYLYYALESDVGISPVGPVPIKSPFILDPNHKEQIWRFLTYMFIHIGYTHILSNVVVQILLGIPLELVHKLWRVAGVYLLGVVTGSLLVMAIDPNVYLGGASGGVYALLSAHLSNVIINWDEMEFNWVRAIIIMIVVTIDCGSALYQRYFVETFNRVSYVSHIGGFIGGLLLGVVLLRNLKLRRWEVYAWWFCLVAYIMLVSVCTVIIYAPGLYAK
;
A
#
# COMPACT_ATOMS: atom_id res chain seq x y z
N MET A 1 -23.26 20.21 17.88
CA MET A 1 -22.50 19.01 17.46
C MET A 1 -22.17 19.21 15.99
N SER A 2 -21.20 20.07 15.69
CA SER A 2 -19.81 19.71 15.39
C SER A 2 -19.65 18.86 14.13
N GLU A 3 -20.19 19.35 13.00
CA GLU A 3 -19.53 19.15 11.71
C GLU A 3 -18.22 19.94 11.75
N PHE A 4 -17.17 19.29 12.24
CA PHE A 4 -15.82 19.78 12.03
C PHE A 4 -15.50 19.56 10.55
N VAL A 5 -15.66 20.63 9.76
CA VAL A 5 -15.04 20.72 8.43
C VAL A 5 -13.58 20.31 8.59
N ASN A 6 -13.15 19.30 7.84
CA ASN A 6 -11.79 18.79 7.94
C ASN A 6 -10.84 19.92 7.49
N PRO A 7 -10.07 20.52 8.40
CA PRO A 7 -9.23 21.67 8.05
C PRO A 7 -8.09 21.29 7.09
N LEU A 8 -7.86 19.99 6.85
CA LEU A 8 -6.90 19.47 5.88
C LEU A 8 -7.49 19.16 4.50
N SER A 9 -8.75 19.54 4.23
CA SER A 9 -9.36 19.32 2.92
C SER A 9 -8.60 20.04 1.79
N TYR A 10 -8.87 19.63 0.55
CA TYR A 10 -8.27 20.21 -0.66
C TYR A 10 -9.17 21.27 -1.31
N ASP A 11 -10.35 21.52 -0.74
CA ASP A 11 -11.31 22.46 -1.30
C ASP A 11 -11.07 23.87 -0.73
N PRO A 12 -10.74 24.87 -1.56
CA PRO A 12 -10.64 26.26 -1.12
C PRO A 12 -11.94 26.77 -0.46
N GLN A 13 -13.10 26.21 -0.83
CA GLN A 13 -14.39 26.54 -0.23
C GLN A 13 -14.45 26.17 1.27
N ASP A 14 -13.81 25.06 1.66
CA ASP A 14 -13.76 24.61 3.05
C ASP A 14 -12.88 25.56 3.88
N TRP A 15 -11.74 25.98 3.35
CA TRP A 15 -10.86 26.94 4.02
C TRP A 15 -11.53 28.30 4.16
N TYR A 16 -12.25 28.75 3.13
CA TYR A 16 -13.05 29.97 3.20
C TYR A 16 -14.15 29.85 4.25
N SER A 17 -14.82 28.70 4.37
CA SER A 17 -15.80 28.48 5.43
C SER A 17 -15.20 28.56 6.84
N ILE A 18 -13.97 28.09 7.03
CA ILE A 18 -13.27 28.18 8.31
C ILE A 18 -12.86 29.63 8.57
N PHE A 19 -12.38 30.32 7.54
CA PHE A 19 -12.04 31.74 7.60
C PHE A 19 -13.25 32.60 8.01
N CYS A 20 -14.40 32.46 7.34
CA CYS A 20 -15.63 33.17 7.68
C CYS A 20 -16.17 32.85 9.08
N ARG A 21 -15.80 31.71 9.67
CA ARG A 21 -16.19 31.39 11.06
C ARG A 21 -15.29 32.08 12.08
N LEU A 22 -14.09 32.49 11.69
CA LEU A 22 -13.14 33.22 12.52
C LEU A 22 -13.27 34.74 12.33
N ASP A 23 -13.70 35.17 11.15
CA ASP A 23 -14.08 36.54 10.79
C ASP A 23 -15.51 36.84 11.28
N HIS A 24 -15.64 37.27 12.53
CA HIS A 24 -16.95 37.46 13.17
C HIS A 24 -17.72 38.68 12.67
N ASP A 25 -17.02 39.71 12.19
CA ASP A 25 -17.56 40.97 11.69
C ASP A 25 -17.69 41.01 10.16
N ASN A 26 -17.21 39.99 9.46
CA ASN A 26 -17.26 39.83 8.00
C ASN A 26 -16.56 40.97 7.25
N ASP A 27 -15.47 41.48 7.80
CA ASP A 27 -14.67 42.54 7.18
C ASP A 27 -13.52 41.99 6.31
N GLY A 28 -13.32 40.66 6.31
CA GLY A 28 -12.28 39.98 5.56
C GLY A 28 -10.92 39.97 6.26
N LEU A 29 -10.84 40.37 7.53
CA LEU A 29 -9.60 40.49 8.30
C LEU A 29 -9.74 39.85 9.68
N ILE A 30 -8.93 38.84 9.97
CA ILE A 30 -8.95 38.20 11.29
C ILE A 30 -7.76 38.70 12.11
N PRO A 31 -7.94 39.24 13.33
CA PRO A 31 -6.81 39.62 14.18
C PRO A 31 -5.84 38.44 14.39
N VAL A 32 -4.53 38.67 14.26
CA VAL A 32 -3.50 37.63 14.36
C VAL A 32 -3.61 36.81 15.66
N GLU A 33 -3.97 37.45 16.78
CA GLU A 33 -4.11 36.78 18.07
C GLU A 33 -5.30 35.79 18.11
N VAL A 34 -6.36 36.06 17.35
CA VAL A 34 -7.51 35.14 17.19
C VAL A 34 -7.06 33.91 16.41
N VAL A 35 -6.38 34.11 15.27
CA VAL A 35 -5.82 33.00 14.46
C VAL A 35 -4.83 32.18 15.28
N ARG A 36 -3.91 32.85 16.00
CA ARG A 36 -2.92 32.20 16.88
C ARG A 36 -3.58 31.34 17.94
N SER A 37 -4.60 31.88 18.63
CA SER A 37 -5.34 31.14 19.65
C SER A 37 -6.04 29.92 19.06
N ALA A 38 -6.72 30.10 17.91
CA ALA A 38 -7.42 29.02 17.23
C ALA A 38 -6.49 27.89 16.78
N VAL A 39 -5.35 28.23 16.15
CA VAL A 39 -4.37 27.26 15.67
C VAL A 39 -3.71 26.51 16.83
N LEU A 40 -3.32 27.19 17.91
CA LEU A 40 -2.69 26.54 19.07
C LEU A 40 -3.65 25.62 19.81
N GLN A 41 -4.93 26.02 19.97
CA GLN A 41 -5.95 25.17 20.60
C GLN A 41 -6.29 23.93 19.75
N ASN A 42 -6.27 24.07 18.42
CA ASN A 42 -6.65 23.00 17.49
C ASN A 42 -5.45 22.35 16.79
N ALA A 43 -4.22 22.57 17.26
CA ALA A 43 -3.00 22.06 16.62
C ALA A 43 -3.05 20.54 16.40
N ALA A 44 -3.54 19.79 17.37
CA ALA A 44 -3.68 18.33 17.25
C ALA A 44 -4.68 17.92 16.16
N LEU A 45 -5.80 18.64 16.01
CA LEU A 45 -6.81 18.39 14.98
C LEU A 45 -6.30 18.75 13.58
N LEU A 46 -5.46 19.79 13.48
CA LEU A 46 -4.72 20.14 12.27
C LEU A 46 -3.59 19.14 11.97
N GLY A 47 -3.35 18.19 12.87
CA GLY A 47 -2.23 17.28 12.75
C GLY A 47 -0.89 18.01 12.84
N LEU A 48 -0.73 18.99 13.71
CA LEU A 48 0.52 19.71 13.95
C LEU A 48 1.07 19.44 15.34
N LEU A 49 2.40 19.37 15.46
CA LEU A 49 3.08 19.48 16.74
C LEU A 49 3.10 20.94 17.20
N LYS A 50 3.20 21.17 18.51
CA LYS A 50 3.17 22.53 19.07
C LYS A 50 4.20 23.48 18.43
N HIS A 51 5.43 23.01 18.23
CA HIS A 51 6.47 23.81 17.58
C HIS A 51 6.22 24.05 16.08
N GLU A 52 5.54 23.13 15.39
CA GLU A 52 5.13 23.30 13.99
C GLU A 52 4.04 24.38 13.89
N ALA A 53 3.05 24.34 14.80
CA ALA A 53 2.01 25.36 14.93
C ALA A 53 2.61 26.74 15.23
N GLU A 54 3.56 26.82 16.16
CA GLU A 54 4.29 28.07 16.44
C GLU A 54 5.08 28.56 15.22
N SER A 55 5.68 27.66 14.43
CA SER A 55 6.44 28.02 13.23
C SER A 55 5.57 28.55 12.11
N ILE A 56 4.35 28.02 11.90
CA ILE A 56 3.45 28.54 10.86
C ILE A 56 2.87 29.91 11.26
N LEU A 57 2.68 30.14 12.55
CA LEU A 57 2.15 31.38 13.11
C LEU A 57 3.18 32.53 13.17
N ARG A 58 4.48 32.24 12.99
CA ARG A 58 5.51 33.29 12.91
C ARG A 58 5.47 34.08 11.61
N ASP A 59 5.08 33.41 10.54
CA ASP A 59 5.11 33.95 9.17
C ASP A 59 3.68 34.16 8.63
N VAL A 60 2.65 34.12 9.49
CA VAL A 60 1.25 34.21 9.06
C VAL A 60 0.90 35.62 8.60
N ASP A 61 1.34 36.63 9.34
CA ASP A 61 1.20 38.05 9.02
C ASP A 61 2.43 38.46 8.20
N SER A 62 2.27 38.44 6.87
CA SER A 62 3.37 38.69 5.92
C SER A 62 3.54 40.17 5.63
N ASN A 63 2.46 40.96 5.77
CA ASN A 63 2.44 42.40 5.50
C ASN A 63 2.63 43.27 6.76
N PHE A 64 2.69 42.65 7.94
CA PHE A 64 2.84 43.26 9.27
C PHE A 64 1.69 44.20 9.65
N ASP A 65 0.47 43.90 9.20
CA ASP A 65 -0.72 44.73 9.48
C ASP A 65 -1.48 44.32 10.75
N THR A 66 -1.03 43.28 11.47
CA THR A 66 -1.64 42.71 12.69
C THR A 66 -2.97 41.96 12.48
N TYR A 67 -3.39 41.82 11.22
CA TYR A 67 -4.53 41.02 10.79
C TYR A 67 -4.04 39.87 9.89
N VAL A 68 -4.97 38.99 9.53
CA VAL A 68 -4.76 37.87 8.63
C VAL A 68 -5.89 37.91 7.62
N ASP A 69 -5.55 38.22 6.38
CA ASP A 69 -6.50 38.15 5.27
C ASP A 69 -6.69 36.70 4.78
N PHE A 70 -7.64 36.48 3.86
CA PHE A 70 -7.87 35.13 3.34
C PHE A 70 -6.67 34.55 2.58
N SER A 71 -5.86 35.39 1.94
CA SER A 71 -4.66 34.95 1.21
C SER A 71 -3.61 34.42 2.18
N GLU A 72 -3.31 35.17 3.24
CA GLU A 72 -2.41 34.78 4.32
C GLU A 72 -2.91 33.55 5.08
N PHE A 73 -4.22 33.50 5.36
CA PHE A 73 -4.85 32.33 5.95
C PHE A 73 -4.68 31.09 5.06
N SER A 74 -4.95 31.20 3.76
CA SER A 74 -4.82 30.09 2.81
C SER A 74 -3.37 29.60 2.68
N ALA A 75 -2.40 30.52 2.69
CA ALA A 75 -0.97 30.20 2.68
C ALA A 75 -0.54 29.46 3.95
N MET A 76 -1.01 29.91 5.11
CA MET A 76 -0.78 29.24 6.40
C MET A 76 -1.36 27.83 6.39
N MET A 77 -2.60 27.65 5.91
CA MET A 77 -3.26 26.34 5.83
C MET A 77 -2.53 25.40 4.86
N ALA A 78 -2.05 25.91 3.73
CA ALA A 78 -1.22 25.14 2.79
C ALA A 78 0.10 24.68 3.43
N LYS A 79 0.76 25.55 4.21
CA LYS A 79 2.00 25.22 4.95
C LYS A 79 1.75 24.17 6.03
N ALA A 80 0.67 24.31 6.81
CA ALA A 80 0.25 23.34 7.82
C ALA A 80 0.04 21.94 7.21
N LYS A 81 -0.65 21.88 6.06
CA LYS A 81 -0.89 20.64 5.32
C LYS A 81 0.40 20.00 4.80
N SER A 82 1.31 20.80 4.25
CA SER A 82 2.62 20.32 3.79
C SER A 82 3.41 19.67 4.94
N LEU A 83 3.43 20.29 6.12
CA LEU A 83 4.06 19.73 7.32
C LEU A 83 3.40 18.42 7.77
N TYR A 84 2.07 18.35 7.78
CA TYR A 84 1.34 17.13 8.10
C TYR A 84 1.69 15.96 7.17
N VAL A 85 1.66 16.18 5.85
CA VAL A 85 2.00 15.16 4.84
C VAL A 85 3.47 14.72 4.96
N LYS A 86 4.38 15.68 5.16
CA LYS A 86 5.80 15.42 5.41
C LYS A 86 6.02 14.54 6.64
N ARG A 87 5.23 14.74 7.70
CA ARG A 87 5.30 13.91 8.90
C ARG A 87 4.77 12.50 8.66
N LEU A 88 3.64 12.36 7.96
CA LEU A 88 3.11 11.05 7.58
C LEU A 88 4.10 10.25 6.72
N THR A 89 4.76 10.89 5.75
CA THR A 89 5.78 10.24 4.92
C THR A 89 7.01 9.81 5.73
N ILE A 90 7.43 10.61 6.72
CA ILE A 90 8.49 10.21 7.66
C ILE A 90 8.06 9.01 8.52
N TYR A 91 6.82 9.00 9.05
CA TYR A 91 6.32 7.86 9.82
C TYR A 91 6.23 6.59 8.97
N ALA A 92 5.72 6.69 7.74
CA ALA A 92 5.70 5.59 6.79
C ALA A 92 7.11 5.08 6.48
N ALA A 93 8.08 5.98 6.25
CA ALA A 93 9.45 5.56 6.00
C ALA A 93 10.08 4.86 7.21
N ARG A 94 9.84 5.36 8.43
CA ARG A 94 10.31 4.72 9.68
C ARG A 94 9.66 3.36 9.95
N SER A 95 8.47 3.09 9.39
CA SER A 95 7.87 1.76 9.49
C SER A 95 8.63 0.72 8.66
N VAL A 96 9.42 1.14 7.67
CA VAL A 96 10.20 0.25 6.81
C VAL A 96 11.69 0.31 7.13
N LEU A 97 12.22 1.44 7.59
CA LEU A 97 13.66 1.64 7.68
C LEU A 97 14.30 1.18 8.99
N ALA A 98 15.48 0.58 8.86
CA ALA A 98 16.35 0.25 9.97
C ALA A 98 16.85 1.53 10.66
N LYS A 99 17.09 1.50 11.98
CA LYS A 99 17.53 2.69 12.75
C LYS A 99 18.70 3.43 12.10
N SER A 100 19.69 2.72 11.56
CA SER A 100 20.85 3.40 10.96
C SER A 100 20.56 4.08 9.62
N GLN A 101 19.48 3.69 8.96
CA GLN A 101 19.05 4.23 7.67
C GLN A 101 18.12 5.44 7.83
N GLN A 102 17.52 5.62 9.01
CA GLN A 102 16.55 6.67 9.29
C GLN A 102 17.10 8.09 9.09
N PRO A 103 18.32 8.47 9.54
CA PRO A 103 18.80 9.85 9.40
C PRO A 103 18.88 10.32 7.94
N SER A 104 19.46 9.49 7.05
CA SER A 104 19.56 9.80 5.62
C SER A 104 18.21 9.85 4.94
N ALA A 105 17.28 8.97 5.31
CA ALA A 105 15.93 8.97 4.75
C ALA A 105 15.10 10.16 5.25
N VAL A 106 15.20 10.52 6.54
CA VAL A 106 14.55 11.71 7.10
C VAL A 106 15.10 12.97 6.44
N GLN A 107 16.41 13.06 6.19
CA GLN A 107 17.02 14.19 5.48
C GLN A 107 16.55 14.27 4.01
N TYR A 108 16.41 13.14 3.32
CA TYR A 108 15.85 13.11 1.97
C TYR A 108 14.37 13.54 1.98
N LEU A 109 13.56 12.93 2.84
CA LEU A 109 12.13 13.22 3.01
C LEU A 109 11.89 14.64 3.53
N SER A 110 12.86 15.23 4.23
CA SER A 110 12.74 16.60 4.71
C SER A 110 12.81 17.64 3.59
N HIS A 111 13.41 17.28 2.46
CA HIS A 111 13.49 18.12 1.25
C HIS A 111 12.57 17.60 0.14
N TYR A 112 11.79 16.57 0.43
CA TYR A 112 10.95 15.91 -0.55
C TYR A 112 9.62 16.66 -0.73
N ASN A 113 9.40 17.19 -1.92
CA ASN A 113 8.19 17.96 -2.26
C ASN A 113 7.00 17.08 -2.66
N CYS A 114 6.94 15.82 -2.19
CA CYS A 114 5.91 14.84 -2.56
C CYS A 114 5.83 14.52 -4.05
N PHE A 115 6.90 14.77 -4.80
CA PHE A 115 6.97 14.55 -6.24
C PHE A 115 8.28 13.82 -6.63
N PRO A 116 8.21 12.69 -7.36
CA PRO A 116 7.00 12.00 -7.83
C PRO A 116 6.37 11.13 -6.72
N PRO A 117 5.05 11.23 -6.45
CA PRO A 117 4.38 10.45 -5.40
C PRO A 117 4.58 8.93 -5.58
N PRO A 118 4.23 8.07 -4.60
CA PRO A 118 4.27 6.61 -4.78
C PRO A 118 3.24 6.18 -5.83
N LEU A 119 3.59 6.34 -7.10
CA LEU A 119 2.69 6.24 -8.25
C LEU A 119 2.25 4.80 -8.48
N PHE A 120 3.13 3.81 -8.27
CA PHE A 120 2.82 2.44 -8.66
C PHE A 120 1.63 1.88 -7.86
N MET A 121 1.68 1.98 -6.53
CA MET A 121 0.60 1.44 -5.67
C MET A 121 -0.73 2.14 -5.91
N PHE A 122 -0.73 3.47 -6.06
CA PHE A 122 -1.96 4.21 -6.35
C PHE A 122 -2.52 3.85 -7.74
N MET A 123 -1.68 3.80 -8.77
CA MET A 123 -2.13 3.53 -10.13
C MET A 123 -2.65 2.10 -10.28
N ILE A 124 -1.96 1.10 -9.71
CA ILE A 124 -2.42 -0.29 -9.81
C ILE A 124 -3.73 -0.50 -9.03
N SER A 125 -3.90 0.13 -7.86
CA SER A 125 -5.17 0.14 -7.13
C SER A 125 -6.30 0.80 -7.92
N LEU A 126 -6.04 1.93 -8.58
CA LEU A 126 -7.03 2.62 -9.39
C LEU A 126 -7.51 1.74 -10.56
N ILE A 127 -6.58 1.06 -11.24
CA ILE A 127 -6.91 0.14 -12.34
C ILE A 127 -7.74 -1.04 -11.83
N GLN A 128 -7.39 -1.62 -10.68
CA GLN A 128 -8.16 -2.71 -10.06
C GLN A 128 -9.60 -2.28 -9.75
N VAL A 129 -9.78 -1.09 -9.15
CA VAL A 129 -11.10 -0.54 -8.84
C VAL A 129 -11.90 -0.26 -10.11
N ALA A 130 -11.28 0.33 -11.14
CA ALA A 130 -11.95 0.61 -12.41
C ALA A 130 -12.44 -0.67 -13.10
N ILE A 131 -11.60 -1.72 -13.15
CA ILE A 131 -11.97 -3.01 -13.75
C ILE A 131 -13.06 -3.73 -12.93
N TYR A 132 -12.99 -3.66 -11.60
CA TYR A 132 -14.06 -4.19 -10.75
C TYR A 132 -15.39 -3.48 -11.00
N LEU A 133 -15.39 -2.14 -11.03
CA LEU A 133 -16.59 -1.36 -11.30
C LEU A 133 -17.17 -1.66 -12.68
N TYR A 134 -16.33 -1.79 -13.70
CA TYR A 134 -16.75 -2.21 -15.04
C TYR A 134 -17.54 -3.54 -15.00
N TYR A 135 -16.97 -4.59 -14.40
CA TYR A 135 -17.66 -5.89 -14.32
C TYR A 135 -18.87 -5.89 -13.39
N ALA A 136 -18.85 -5.11 -12.31
CA ALA A 136 -19.99 -4.95 -11.42
C ALA A 136 -21.18 -4.31 -12.15
N LEU A 137 -20.94 -3.27 -12.94
CA LEU A 137 -21.96 -2.56 -13.71
C LEU A 137 -22.48 -3.35 -14.92
N GLU A 138 -21.65 -4.22 -15.52
CA GLU A 138 -22.07 -5.10 -16.61
C GLU A 138 -22.89 -6.31 -16.11
N SER A 139 -22.73 -6.70 -14.85
CA SER A 139 -23.41 -7.87 -14.28
C SER A 139 -24.83 -7.55 -13.80
N ASP A 140 -25.75 -8.52 -13.96
CA ASP A 140 -27.11 -8.42 -13.39
C ASP A 140 -27.13 -8.34 -11.85
N VAL A 141 -26.05 -8.76 -11.19
CA VAL A 141 -25.91 -8.78 -9.72
C VAL A 141 -25.55 -7.40 -9.17
N GLY A 142 -24.86 -6.56 -9.94
CA GLY A 142 -24.37 -5.27 -9.47
C GLY A 142 -23.27 -5.39 -8.41
N ILE A 143 -23.16 -4.36 -7.55
CA ILE A 143 -22.18 -4.32 -6.45
C ILE A 143 -22.66 -5.21 -5.30
N SER A 144 -22.00 -6.36 -5.10
CA SER A 144 -22.32 -7.34 -4.05
C SER A 144 -21.07 -7.69 -3.21
N PRO A 145 -21.24 -8.09 -1.94
CA PRO A 145 -20.10 -8.45 -1.08
C PRO A 145 -19.30 -9.63 -1.62
N VAL A 146 -19.96 -10.56 -2.33
CA VAL A 146 -19.37 -11.84 -2.77
C VAL A 146 -19.44 -12.00 -4.30
N GLY A 147 -20.06 -11.08 -5.04
CA GLY A 147 -20.17 -11.14 -6.50
C GLY A 147 -20.10 -9.75 -7.15
N PRO A 148 -20.04 -9.67 -8.49
CA PRO A 148 -20.06 -10.78 -9.45
C PRO A 148 -18.72 -11.52 -9.55
N VAL A 149 -18.70 -12.63 -10.29
CA VAL A 149 -17.48 -13.39 -10.65
C VAL A 149 -17.26 -13.28 -12.16
N PRO A 150 -16.26 -12.53 -12.63
CA PRO A 150 -15.97 -12.37 -14.05
C PRO A 150 -15.31 -13.62 -14.68
N ILE A 151 -15.91 -14.80 -14.60
CA ILE A 151 -15.31 -16.08 -15.05
C ILE A 151 -14.96 -16.06 -16.54
N LYS A 152 -15.75 -15.36 -17.36
CA LYS A 152 -15.52 -15.21 -18.80
C LYS A 152 -14.50 -14.15 -19.17
N SER A 153 -13.91 -13.46 -18.18
CA SER A 153 -12.95 -12.39 -18.44
C SER A 153 -11.70 -12.91 -19.18
N PRO A 154 -11.14 -12.14 -20.14
CA PRO A 154 -9.85 -12.46 -20.72
C PRO A 154 -8.68 -12.31 -19.73
N PHE A 155 -8.91 -11.68 -18.57
CA PHE A 155 -7.86 -11.43 -17.58
C PHE A 155 -7.78 -12.49 -16.48
N ILE A 156 -8.87 -13.21 -16.19
CA ILE A 156 -8.88 -14.27 -15.17
C ILE A 156 -7.96 -15.41 -15.60
N LEU A 157 -7.28 -16.04 -14.65
CA LEU A 157 -6.48 -17.23 -14.96
C LEU A 157 -7.41 -18.45 -15.05
N ASP A 158 -7.63 -18.90 -16.28
CA ASP A 158 -8.38 -20.09 -16.62
C ASP A 158 -7.40 -21.24 -16.90
N PRO A 159 -7.45 -22.35 -16.14
CA PRO A 159 -6.55 -23.47 -16.35
C PRO A 159 -6.62 -24.11 -17.73
N ASN A 160 -7.77 -24.01 -18.41
CA ASN A 160 -7.96 -24.53 -19.77
C ASN A 160 -7.24 -23.69 -20.84
N HIS A 161 -6.82 -22.47 -20.49
CA HIS A 161 -6.18 -21.52 -21.38
C HIS A 161 -4.77 -21.14 -20.90
N LYS A 162 -4.03 -22.09 -20.31
CA LYS A 162 -2.68 -21.86 -19.76
C LYS A 162 -1.65 -21.35 -20.78
N GLU A 163 -1.83 -21.63 -22.08
CA GLU A 163 -0.99 -21.07 -23.15
C GLU A 163 -1.10 -19.55 -23.29
N GLN A 164 -2.16 -18.94 -22.74
CA GLN A 164 -2.37 -17.49 -22.72
C GLN A 164 -1.58 -16.87 -21.56
N ILE A 165 -0.26 -16.78 -21.72
CA ILE A 165 0.70 -16.43 -20.66
C ILE A 165 0.40 -15.13 -19.91
N TRP A 166 -0.28 -14.16 -20.52
CA TRP A 166 -0.64 -12.90 -19.86
C TRP A 166 -1.57 -13.13 -18.66
N ARG A 167 -2.37 -14.21 -18.68
CA ARG A 167 -3.31 -14.56 -17.59
C ARG A 167 -2.60 -14.83 -16.26
N PHE A 168 -1.33 -15.26 -16.29
CA PHE A 168 -0.51 -15.42 -15.09
C PHE A 168 -0.20 -14.10 -14.38
N LEU A 169 -0.36 -12.96 -15.07
CA LEU A 169 -0.19 -11.62 -14.51
C LEU A 169 -1.54 -10.90 -14.36
N THR A 170 -2.37 -10.91 -15.40
CA THR A 170 -3.58 -10.06 -15.46
C THR A 170 -4.68 -10.48 -14.50
N TYR A 171 -4.62 -11.69 -13.94
CA TYR A 171 -5.61 -12.15 -12.96
C TYR A 171 -5.70 -11.24 -11.73
N MET A 172 -4.63 -10.49 -11.43
CA MET A 172 -4.59 -9.51 -10.34
C MET A 172 -5.62 -8.39 -10.47
N PHE A 173 -6.19 -8.19 -11.67
CA PHE A 173 -7.21 -7.17 -11.92
C PHE A 173 -8.64 -7.66 -11.66
N ILE A 174 -8.85 -8.98 -11.60
CA ILE A 174 -10.18 -9.57 -11.42
C ILE A 174 -10.47 -9.77 -9.95
N HIS A 175 -11.57 -9.22 -9.45
CA HIS A 175 -11.99 -9.34 -8.06
C HIS A 175 -13.41 -9.88 -7.95
N ILE A 176 -13.68 -10.57 -6.84
CA ILE A 176 -14.94 -11.28 -6.60
C ILE A 176 -15.66 -10.58 -5.44
N GLY A 177 -16.57 -9.66 -5.79
CA GLY A 177 -17.27 -8.83 -4.82
C GLY A 177 -16.44 -7.71 -4.19
N TYR A 178 -17.13 -6.74 -3.56
CA TYR A 178 -16.48 -5.55 -3.05
C TYR A 178 -15.61 -5.84 -1.82
N THR A 179 -15.94 -6.88 -1.04
CA THR A 179 -15.16 -7.24 0.16
C THR A 179 -13.75 -7.68 -0.21
N HIS A 180 -13.63 -8.44 -1.30
CA HIS A 180 -12.36 -8.95 -1.81
C HIS A 180 -11.48 -7.84 -2.38
N ILE A 181 -12.01 -6.92 -3.20
CA ILE A 181 -11.22 -5.80 -3.69
C ILE A 181 -10.86 -4.81 -2.58
N LEU A 182 -11.78 -4.52 -1.66
CA LEU A 182 -11.53 -3.59 -0.57
C LEU A 182 -10.39 -4.10 0.34
N SER A 183 -10.40 -5.38 0.72
CA SER A 183 -9.33 -5.96 1.52
C SER A 183 -7.98 -5.92 0.79
N ASN A 184 -7.95 -6.26 -0.50
CA ASN A 184 -6.72 -6.20 -1.30
C ASN A 184 -6.17 -4.77 -1.39
N VAL A 185 -7.01 -3.81 -1.80
CA VAL A 185 -6.58 -2.41 -2.00
C VAL A 185 -6.12 -1.78 -0.69
N VAL A 186 -6.84 -2.01 0.42
CA VAL A 186 -6.46 -1.47 1.73
C VAL A 186 -5.10 -2.01 2.15
N VAL A 187 -4.89 -3.34 2.14
CA VAL A 187 -3.62 -3.93 2.55
C VAL A 187 -2.50 -3.56 1.58
N GLN A 188 -2.75 -3.54 0.27
CA GLN A 188 -1.81 -3.12 -0.76
C GLN A 188 -1.32 -1.69 -0.57
N ILE A 189 -2.22 -0.75 -0.30
CA ILE A 189 -1.87 0.66 -0.06
C ILE A 189 -1.09 0.80 1.25
N LEU A 190 -1.59 0.18 2.33
CA LEU A 190 -0.97 0.27 3.66
C LEU A 190 0.45 -0.31 3.69
N LEU A 191 0.70 -1.41 2.98
CA LEU A 191 2.02 -2.05 2.93
C LEU A 191 2.89 -1.50 1.80
N GLY A 192 2.31 -1.22 0.64
CA GLY A 192 3.03 -0.87 -0.58
C GLY A 192 3.55 0.57 -0.57
N ILE A 193 2.76 1.53 -0.10
CA ILE A 193 3.19 2.94 -0.09
C ILE A 193 4.46 3.16 0.74
N PRO A 194 4.56 2.67 2.00
CA PRO A 194 5.78 2.79 2.78
C PRO A 194 7.00 2.19 2.08
N LEU A 195 6.84 1.00 1.45
CA LEU A 195 7.91 0.36 0.68
C LEU A 195 8.31 1.21 -0.53
N GLU A 196 7.35 1.76 -1.26
CA GLU A 196 7.60 2.53 -2.49
C GLU A 196 8.31 3.86 -2.19
N LEU A 197 7.92 4.54 -1.10
CA LEU A 197 8.57 5.76 -0.62
C LEU A 197 10.05 5.56 -0.30
N VAL A 198 10.42 4.38 0.21
CA VAL A 198 11.78 4.08 0.67
C VAL A 198 12.62 3.41 -0.41
N HIS A 199 12.05 2.46 -1.15
CA HIS A 199 12.77 1.62 -2.10
C HIS A 199 12.56 2.02 -3.56
N LYS A 200 11.75 3.04 -3.85
CA LYS A 200 11.40 3.51 -5.21
C LYS A 200 10.45 2.56 -5.95
N LEU A 201 9.72 3.13 -6.92
CA LEU A 201 8.65 2.43 -7.63
C LEU A 201 9.07 1.11 -8.28
N TRP A 202 10.23 1.04 -8.93
CA TRP A 202 10.58 -0.09 -9.78
C TRP A 202 10.97 -1.33 -8.97
N ARG A 203 11.52 -1.14 -7.76
CA ARG A 203 11.83 -2.26 -6.85
C ARG A 203 10.55 -2.87 -6.31
N VAL A 204 9.63 -2.02 -5.87
CA VAL A 204 8.35 -2.46 -5.29
C VAL A 204 7.42 -3.02 -6.37
N ALA A 205 7.39 -2.42 -7.56
CA ALA A 205 6.70 -2.97 -8.72
C ALA A 205 7.25 -4.36 -9.09
N GLY A 206 8.58 -4.55 -9.08
CA GLY A 206 9.20 -5.85 -9.27
C GLY A 206 8.73 -6.89 -8.26
N VAL A 207 8.79 -6.58 -6.96
CA VAL A 207 8.31 -7.47 -5.88
C VAL A 207 6.84 -7.82 -6.07
N TYR A 208 5.99 -6.83 -6.34
CA TYR A 208 4.55 -7.02 -6.47
C TYR A 208 4.19 -7.86 -7.70
N LEU A 209 4.66 -7.47 -8.90
CA LEU A 209 4.30 -8.11 -10.16
C LEU A 209 4.87 -9.53 -10.26
N LEU A 210 6.12 -9.74 -9.83
CA LEU A 210 6.71 -11.07 -9.78
C LEU A 210 6.08 -11.92 -8.67
N GLY A 211 5.62 -11.32 -7.59
CA GLY A 211 4.80 -11.97 -6.56
C GLY A 211 3.48 -12.50 -7.10
N VAL A 212 2.76 -11.69 -7.89
CA VAL A 212 1.56 -12.10 -8.64
C VAL A 212 1.88 -13.29 -9.56
N VAL A 213 2.95 -13.21 -10.36
CA VAL A 213 3.37 -14.31 -11.25
C VAL A 213 3.74 -15.57 -10.46
N THR A 214 4.42 -15.44 -9.32
CA THR A 214 4.81 -16.59 -8.50
C THR A 214 3.57 -17.24 -7.86
N GLY A 215 2.60 -16.44 -7.44
CA GLY A 215 1.31 -16.91 -6.94
C GLY A 215 0.54 -17.72 -7.98
N SER A 216 0.41 -17.21 -9.21
CA SER A 216 -0.29 -17.93 -10.30
C SER A 216 0.45 -19.18 -10.77
N LEU A 217 1.78 -19.12 -10.88
CA LEU A 217 2.60 -20.29 -11.22
C LEU A 217 2.44 -21.40 -10.18
N LEU A 218 2.44 -21.06 -8.88
CA LEU A 218 2.28 -22.06 -7.83
C LEU A 218 0.87 -22.68 -7.84
N VAL A 219 -0.18 -21.87 -8.07
CA VAL A 219 -1.55 -22.36 -8.25
C VAL A 219 -1.62 -23.34 -9.41
N MET A 220 -1.12 -22.96 -10.59
CA MET A 220 -1.18 -23.83 -11.77
C MET A 220 -0.34 -25.10 -11.64
N ALA A 221 0.69 -25.11 -10.78
CA ALA A 221 1.49 -26.28 -10.51
C ALA A 221 0.86 -27.25 -9.48
N ILE A 222 0.12 -26.74 -8.49
CA ILE A 222 -0.34 -27.53 -7.32
C ILE A 222 -1.86 -27.73 -7.29
N ASP A 223 -2.65 -26.77 -7.78
CA ASP A 223 -4.11 -26.84 -7.87
C ASP A 223 -4.56 -26.46 -9.30
N PRO A 224 -4.26 -27.29 -10.32
CA PRO A 224 -4.41 -26.93 -11.74
C PRO A 224 -5.87 -26.89 -12.24
N ASN A 225 -6.87 -26.98 -11.36
CA ASN A 225 -8.28 -27.06 -11.74
C ASN A 225 -9.11 -25.86 -11.27
N VAL A 226 -8.47 -24.82 -10.71
CA VAL A 226 -9.17 -23.64 -10.17
C VAL A 226 -8.96 -22.40 -11.02
N TYR A 227 -10.04 -21.64 -11.22
CA TYR A 227 -9.94 -20.28 -11.73
C TYR A 227 -9.29 -19.40 -10.66
N LEU A 228 -8.35 -18.55 -11.08
CA LEU A 228 -7.68 -17.62 -10.18
C LEU A 228 -7.96 -16.17 -10.60
N GLY A 229 -8.39 -15.37 -9.62
CA GLY A 229 -8.60 -13.94 -9.73
C GLY A 229 -8.29 -13.28 -8.38
N GLY A 230 -7.67 -12.11 -8.42
CA GLY A 230 -7.43 -11.27 -7.25
C GLY A 230 -5.98 -10.82 -7.15
N ALA A 231 -5.77 -9.62 -6.62
CA ALA A 231 -4.44 -9.04 -6.42
C ALA A 231 -3.61 -9.70 -5.31
N SER A 232 -4.17 -10.69 -4.61
CA SER A 232 -3.66 -11.15 -3.32
C SER A 232 -2.27 -11.79 -3.39
N GLY A 233 -1.88 -12.39 -4.51
CA GLY A 233 -0.51 -12.85 -4.73
C GLY A 233 0.52 -11.71 -4.59
N GLY A 234 0.20 -10.53 -5.12
CA GLY A 234 1.03 -9.33 -4.97
C GLY A 234 0.95 -8.74 -3.56
N VAL A 235 -0.22 -8.77 -2.92
CA VAL A 235 -0.40 -8.31 -1.53
C VAL A 235 0.44 -9.13 -0.55
N TYR A 236 0.41 -10.45 -0.67
CA TYR A 236 1.24 -11.35 0.13
C TYR A 236 2.73 -11.23 -0.18
N ALA A 237 3.08 -10.85 -1.41
CA ALA A 237 4.45 -10.51 -1.75
C ALA A 237 4.94 -9.23 -1.05
N LEU A 238 4.09 -8.20 -0.94
CA LEU A 238 4.43 -7.00 -0.16
C LEU A 238 4.56 -7.31 1.34
N LEU A 239 3.66 -8.11 1.88
CA LEU A 239 3.67 -8.53 3.29
C LEU A 239 4.95 -9.29 3.65
N SER A 240 5.33 -10.27 2.83
CA SER A 240 6.57 -11.02 3.02
C SER A 240 7.82 -10.21 2.69
N ALA A 241 7.73 -9.20 1.82
CA ALA A 241 8.84 -8.26 1.59
C ALA A 241 9.11 -7.38 2.82
N HIS A 242 8.08 -6.93 3.55
CA HIS A 242 8.25 -6.31 4.87
C HIS A 242 8.95 -7.27 5.84
N LEU A 243 8.51 -8.54 5.88
CA LEU A 243 9.15 -9.56 6.73
C LEU A 243 10.62 -9.78 6.35
N SER A 244 10.94 -9.87 5.06
CA SER A 244 12.32 -10.01 4.57
C SER A 244 13.20 -8.85 5.05
N ASN A 245 12.66 -7.63 5.01
CA ASN A 245 13.36 -6.44 5.43
C ASN A 245 13.54 -6.39 6.96
N VAL A 246 12.58 -6.91 7.73
CA VAL A 246 12.72 -7.13 9.18
C VAL A 246 13.81 -8.16 9.48
N ILE A 247 13.87 -9.28 8.75
CA ILE A 247 14.87 -10.33 8.95
C ILE A 247 16.27 -9.84 8.62
N ILE A 248 16.45 -9.17 7.47
CA ILE A 248 17.77 -8.66 7.04
C ILE A 248 18.29 -7.61 8.01
N ASN A 249 17.41 -6.76 8.54
CA ASN A 249 17.78 -5.66 9.43
C ASN A 249 17.42 -5.94 10.91
N TRP A 250 17.40 -7.20 11.32
CA TRP A 250 16.82 -7.64 12.60
C TRP A 250 17.28 -6.84 13.82
N ASP A 251 18.59 -6.61 13.95
CA ASP A 251 19.19 -5.90 15.10
C ASP A 251 18.85 -4.40 15.12
N GLU A 252 18.50 -3.83 13.97
CA GLU A 252 18.27 -2.40 13.79
C GLU A 252 16.79 -2.03 13.72
N MET A 253 15.91 -3.01 13.60
CA MET A 253 14.46 -2.79 13.53
C MET A 253 13.85 -2.60 14.92
N GLU A 254 13.18 -1.47 15.11
CA GLU A 254 12.40 -1.22 16.32
C GLU A 254 11.24 -2.19 16.42
N PHE A 255 11.09 -2.84 17.58
CA PHE A 255 10.03 -3.81 17.84
C PHE A 255 9.99 -4.97 16.83
N ASN A 256 11.16 -5.42 16.37
CA ASN A 256 11.34 -6.52 15.42
C ASN A 256 10.45 -7.75 15.73
N TRP A 257 10.46 -8.25 16.97
CA TRP A 257 9.63 -9.37 17.41
C TRP A 257 8.13 -9.10 17.28
N VAL A 258 7.67 -7.92 17.74
CA VAL A 258 6.26 -7.52 17.67
C VAL A 258 5.80 -7.45 16.22
N ARG A 259 6.61 -6.85 15.34
CA ARG A 259 6.32 -6.76 13.90
C ARG A 259 6.23 -8.14 13.26
N ALA A 260 7.20 -9.01 13.53
CA ALA A 260 7.20 -10.38 13.00
C ALA A 260 5.98 -11.17 13.49
N ILE A 261 5.62 -11.07 14.77
CA ILE A 261 4.44 -11.73 15.35
C ILE A 261 3.15 -11.19 14.71
N ILE A 262 3.01 -9.88 14.55
CA ILE A 262 1.82 -9.28 13.90
C ILE A 262 1.68 -9.81 12.47
N ILE A 263 2.77 -9.83 11.69
CA ILE A 263 2.75 -10.37 10.32
C ILE A 263 2.31 -11.84 10.35
N MET A 264 2.88 -12.65 11.24
CA MET A 264 2.54 -14.07 11.36
C MET A 264 1.07 -14.29 11.75
N ILE A 265 0.53 -13.50 12.69
CA ILE A 265 -0.89 -13.57 13.08
C ILE A 265 -1.79 -13.21 11.90
N VAL A 266 -1.50 -12.12 11.20
CA VAL A 266 -2.30 -11.68 10.03
C VAL A 266 -2.30 -12.76 8.95
N VAL A 267 -1.12 -13.30 8.60
CA VAL A 267 -1.00 -14.40 7.62
C VAL A 267 -1.78 -15.63 8.07
N THR A 268 -1.68 -16.00 9.35
CA THR A 268 -2.31 -17.22 9.87
C THR A 268 -3.82 -17.10 9.86
N ILE A 269 -4.37 -15.95 10.29
CA ILE A 269 -5.80 -15.69 10.29
C ILE A 269 -6.35 -15.66 8.86
N ASP A 270 -5.68 -14.96 7.94
CA ASP A 270 -6.18 -14.83 6.57
C ASP A 270 -6.06 -16.14 5.78
N CYS A 271 -4.91 -16.82 5.81
CA CYS A 271 -4.76 -18.15 5.21
C CYS A 271 -5.69 -19.18 5.85
N GLY A 272 -5.87 -19.14 7.18
CA GLY A 272 -6.81 -20.01 7.90
C GLY A 272 -8.25 -19.76 7.47
N SER A 273 -8.63 -18.51 7.26
CA SER A 273 -9.95 -18.12 6.77
C SER A 273 -10.18 -18.59 5.33
N ALA A 274 -9.18 -18.43 4.45
CA ALA A 274 -9.23 -18.94 3.08
C ALA A 274 -9.34 -20.47 3.03
N LEU A 275 -8.60 -21.17 3.89
CA LEU A 275 -8.67 -22.62 4.03
C LEU A 275 -10.05 -23.06 4.54
N TYR A 276 -10.57 -22.38 5.57
CA TYR A 276 -11.89 -22.66 6.11
C TYR A 276 -12.98 -22.50 5.04
N GLN A 277 -12.96 -21.39 4.29
CA GLN A 277 -13.88 -21.17 3.19
C GLN A 277 -13.76 -22.21 2.08
N ARG A 278 -12.54 -22.70 1.79
CA ARG A 278 -12.29 -23.70 0.74
C ARG A 278 -12.87 -25.07 1.04
N TYR A 279 -12.86 -25.49 2.30
CA TYR A 279 -13.20 -26.86 2.71
C TYR A 279 -14.51 -26.98 3.47
N PHE A 280 -14.99 -25.91 4.12
CA PHE A 280 -16.15 -25.96 5.01
C PHE A 280 -17.31 -25.07 4.56
N VAL A 281 -17.14 -24.26 3.51
CA VAL A 281 -18.20 -23.39 2.99
C VAL A 281 -18.49 -23.75 1.52
N GLU A 282 -19.75 -24.07 1.23
CA GLU A 282 -20.23 -24.34 -0.14
C GLU A 282 -20.49 -23.02 -0.89
N THR A 283 -19.43 -22.26 -1.17
CA THR A 283 -19.48 -21.11 -2.06
C THR A 283 -18.72 -21.39 -3.35
N PHE A 284 -19.26 -20.87 -4.47
CA PHE A 284 -18.62 -20.91 -5.78
C PHE A 284 -17.40 -19.97 -5.88
N ASN A 285 -17.24 -19.07 -4.91
CA ASN A 285 -16.36 -17.90 -4.98
C ASN A 285 -15.22 -18.03 -3.99
N ARG A 286 -14.29 -18.94 -4.29
CA ARG A 286 -13.23 -19.34 -3.35
C ARG A 286 -11.96 -18.55 -3.61
N VAL A 287 -11.44 -17.87 -2.60
CA VAL A 287 -10.13 -17.23 -2.63
C VAL A 287 -9.06 -18.33 -2.61
N SER A 288 -8.06 -18.24 -3.49
CA SER A 288 -7.00 -19.25 -3.57
C SER A 288 -5.95 -19.04 -2.48
N TYR A 289 -5.92 -19.93 -1.48
CA TYR A 289 -4.87 -19.93 -0.46
C TYR A 289 -3.48 -20.27 -1.05
N VAL A 290 -3.41 -21.03 -2.15
CA VAL A 290 -2.15 -21.38 -2.81
C VAL A 290 -1.51 -20.15 -3.45
N SER A 291 -2.30 -19.23 -4.00
CA SER A 291 -1.76 -17.98 -4.55
C SER A 291 -1.15 -17.10 -3.45
N HIS A 292 -1.73 -17.10 -2.25
CA HIS A 292 -1.19 -16.39 -1.08
C HIS A 292 0.17 -16.96 -0.68
N ILE A 293 0.29 -18.29 -0.62
CA ILE A 293 1.56 -18.97 -0.32
C ILE A 293 2.62 -18.66 -1.38
N GLY A 294 2.27 -18.75 -2.66
CA GLY A 294 3.21 -18.46 -3.76
C GLY A 294 3.67 -17.01 -3.77
N GLY A 295 2.73 -16.08 -3.55
CA GLY A 295 3.04 -14.66 -3.37
C GLY A 295 3.94 -14.40 -2.17
N PHE A 296 3.69 -15.06 -1.03
CA PHE A 296 4.48 -14.92 0.18
C PHE A 296 5.92 -15.45 0.01
N ILE A 297 6.09 -16.63 -0.58
CA ILE A 297 7.43 -17.17 -0.86
C ILE A 297 8.16 -16.27 -1.86
N GLY A 298 7.47 -15.88 -2.95
CA GLY A 298 8.02 -14.98 -3.95
C GLY A 298 8.49 -13.65 -3.35
N GLY A 299 7.65 -12.99 -2.55
CA GLY A 299 7.99 -11.72 -1.91
C GLY A 299 9.05 -11.82 -0.83
N LEU A 300 9.14 -12.93 -0.09
CA LEU A 300 10.22 -13.15 0.87
C LEU A 300 11.58 -13.23 0.17
N LEU A 301 11.67 -13.99 -0.92
CA LEU A 301 12.90 -14.14 -1.70
C LEU A 301 13.25 -12.85 -2.45
N LEU A 302 12.28 -12.28 -3.18
CA LEU A 302 12.46 -11.05 -3.96
C LEU A 302 12.64 -9.82 -3.07
N GLY A 303 12.13 -9.84 -1.84
CA GLY A 303 12.35 -8.77 -0.88
C GLY A 303 13.83 -8.60 -0.56
N VAL A 304 14.54 -9.72 -0.31
CA VAL A 304 16.00 -9.72 -0.11
C VAL A 304 16.74 -9.29 -1.39
N VAL A 305 16.25 -9.72 -2.56
CA VAL A 305 16.94 -9.50 -3.84
C VAL A 305 16.76 -8.07 -4.38
N LEU A 306 15.53 -7.56 -4.34
CA LEU A 306 15.11 -6.33 -5.00
C LEU A 306 15.04 -5.13 -4.06
N LEU A 307 14.77 -5.29 -2.76
CA LEU A 307 14.73 -4.14 -1.86
C LEU A 307 16.14 -3.63 -1.57
N ARG A 308 16.24 -2.34 -1.28
CA ARG A 308 17.53 -1.69 -1.04
C ARG A 308 17.93 -1.84 0.42
N ASN A 309 19.09 -2.46 0.68
CA ASN A 309 19.78 -2.32 1.97
C ASN A 309 20.93 -1.32 1.85
N LEU A 310 21.01 -0.33 2.74
CA LEU A 310 22.07 0.69 2.75
C LEU A 310 23.36 0.20 3.43
N LYS A 311 23.27 -0.75 4.37
CA LYS A 311 24.41 -1.30 5.09
C LYS A 311 24.54 -2.79 4.81
N LEU A 312 25.35 -3.12 3.80
CA LEU A 312 25.57 -4.51 3.43
C LEU A 312 26.55 -5.19 4.39
N ARG A 313 26.06 -6.17 5.15
CA ARG A 313 26.92 -7.11 5.89
C ARG A 313 27.39 -8.21 4.94
N ARG A 314 28.58 -8.80 5.19
CA ARG A 314 29.15 -9.85 4.31
C ARG A 314 28.20 -11.04 4.10
N TRP A 315 27.45 -11.43 5.13
CA TRP A 315 26.51 -12.54 5.05
C TRP A 315 25.30 -12.25 4.14
N GLU A 316 24.92 -10.98 4.00
CA GLU A 316 23.77 -10.59 3.17
C GLU A 316 24.02 -10.81 1.68
N VAL A 317 25.29 -10.77 1.24
CA VAL A 317 25.66 -11.10 -0.15
C VAL A 317 25.36 -12.58 -0.45
N TYR A 318 25.68 -13.47 0.50
CA TYR A 318 25.34 -14.90 0.36
C TYR A 318 23.83 -15.12 0.42
N ALA A 319 23.13 -14.43 1.33
CA ALA A 319 21.67 -14.47 1.40
C ALA A 319 21.02 -14.00 0.09
N TRP A 320 21.53 -12.93 -0.51
CA TRP A 320 21.06 -12.40 -1.80
C TRP A 320 21.18 -13.45 -2.91
N TRP A 321 22.36 -14.08 -3.07
CA TRP A 321 22.57 -15.11 -4.08
C TRP A 321 21.71 -16.35 -3.82
N PHE A 322 21.62 -16.79 -2.56
CA PHE A 322 20.76 -17.90 -2.18
C PHE A 322 19.29 -17.62 -2.55
N CYS A 323 18.76 -16.45 -2.17
CA CYS A 323 17.39 -16.07 -2.47
C CYS A 323 17.13 -15.96 -3.99
N LEU A 324 18.09 -15.42 -4.75
CA LEU A 324 17.97 -15.36 -6.22
C LEU A 324 17.92 -16.75 -6.85
N VAL A 325 18.84 -17.64 -6.47
CA VAL A 325 18.89 -19.02 -6.99
C VAL A 325 17.64 -19.79 -6.60
N ALA A 326 17.20 -19.68 -5.34
CA ALA A 326 15.97 -20.30 -4.86
C ALA A 326 14.73 -19.80 -5.63
N TYR A 327 14.66 -18.49 -5.93
CA TYR A 327 13.57 -17.92 -6.70
C TYR A 327 13.55 -18.43 -8.15
N ILE A 328 14.70 -18.46 -8.83
CA ILE A 328 14.82 -18.99 -10.19
C ILE A 328 14.45 -20.48 -10.22
N MET A 329 14.90 -21.25 -9.23
CA MET A 329 14.56 -22.67 -9.10
C MET A 329 13.06 -22.87 -8.92
N LEU A 330 12.42 -22.10 -8.03
CA LEU A 330 10.97 -22.16 -7.79
C LEU A 330 10.18 -21.92 -9.08
N VAL A 331 10.48 -20.82 -9.78
CA VAL A 331 9.82 -20.49 -11.06
C VAL A 331 10.03 -21.61 -12.08
N SER A 332 11.27 -22.08 -12.23
CA SER A 332 11.62 -23.14 -13.19
C SER A 332 10.88 -24.44 -12.92
N VAL A 333 10.83 -24.87 -11.66
CA VAL A 333 10.12 -26.09 -11.24
C VAL A 333 8.62 -25.97 -11.51
N CYS A 334 7.99 -24.84 -11.13
CA CYS A 334 6.57 -24.62 -11.42
C CYS A 334 6.30 -24.63 -12.92
N THR A 335 7.12 -23.95 -13.73
CA THR A 335 6.98 -23.93 -15.19
C THR A 335 7.08 -25.34 -15.79
N VAL A 336 8.05 -26.15 -15.34
CA VAL A 336 8.22 -27.54 -15.81
C VAL A 336 7.01 -28.40 -15.44
N ILE A 337 6.45 -28.26 -14.23
CA ILE A 337 5.23 -28.98 -13.81
C ILE A 337 4.03 -28.62 -14.71
N ILE A 338 3.87 -27.33 -15.03
CA ILE A 338 2.71 -26.82 -15.80
C ILE A 338 2.75 -27.28 -17.26
N TYR A 339 3.93 -27.21 -17.90
CA TYR A 339 4.07 -27.41 -19.35
C TYR A 339 4.66 -28.76 -19.76
N ALA A 340 5.29 -29.49 -18.84
CA ALA A 340 5.81 -30.84 -19.08
C ALA A 340 5.28 -31.86 -18.05
N PRO A 341 3.95 -31.97 -17.84
CA PRO A 341 3.37 -32.89 -16.85
C PRO A 341 3.71 -34.36 -17.14
N GLY A 342 3.92 -34.72 -18.42
CA GLY A 342 4.32 -36.06 -18.84
C GLY A 342 5.70 -36.53 -18.35
N LEU A 343 6.54 -35.63 -17.80
CA LEU A 343 7.80 -36.03 -17.17
C LEU A 343 7.59 -36.69 -15.79
N TYR A 344 6.42 -36.53 -15.18
CA TYR A 344 6.11 -36.98 -13.82
C TYR A 344 4.88 -37.90 -13.73
N ALA A 345 4.09 -38.00 -14.79
CA ALA A 345 3.01 -38.98 -14.88
C ALA A 345 3.61 -40.38 -15.14
N LYS A 346 3.77 -41.16 -14.07
CA LYS A 346 4.05 -42.60 -14.14
C LYS A 346 2.77 -43.42 -14.21
#